data_AF-A0A956SS22-F1
#
_entry.id   AF-A0A956SS22-F1
#
_cell.length_a   1.000
_cell.length_b   1.000
_cell.length_c   1.000
_cell.angle_alpha   90.00
_cell.angle_beta   90.00
_cell.angle_gamma   90.00
#
_symmetry.space_group_name_H-M   'P 1'
#
loop_
_entity.id
_entity.type
_entity.pdbx_description
1 polymer ?
#
loop_
_entity_poly.entity_id
_entity_poly.type
_entity_poly.pdbx_seq_one_letter_code
_entity_poly.pdbx_strand_id
1 'polypeptide(L)'
;MRVAFFGTPDFAVPSLEALRADGVEIAAVVTPPDRPRTRSHSTLLPCPVKAAAAAAGLPVLQPERPRDPAFLDALRALDLDLGVVVAYGHLLRPELLAIPRLGFVNVHASLLPRW
;
A
#
# COMPACT_ATOMS: atom_id res chain seq x y z
N MET A 1 -4.58 -1.18 -16.52
CA MET A 1 -3.61 -0.36 -15.78
C MET A 1 -3.15 -1.18 -14.60
N ARG A 2 -1.83 -1.41 -14.46
CA ARG A 2 -1.24 -2.17 -13.35
C ARG A 2 -0.94 -1.24 -12.18
N VAL A 3 -1.55 -1.50 -11.04
CA VAL A 3 -1.48 -0.62 -9.85
C VAL A 3 -0.85 -1.34 -8.67
N ALA A 4 -0.02 -0.62 -7.91
CA ALA A 4 0.29 -1.00 -6.54
C ALA A 4 -0.46 -0.11 -5.54
N PHE A 5 -1.15 -0.74 -4.59
CA PHE A 5 -1.92 -0.04 -3.56
C PHE A 5 -1.15 0.00 -2.25
N PHE A 6 -0.94 1.19 -1.68
CA PHE A 6 -0.22 1.41 -0.44
C PHE A 6 -1.19 1.90 0.63
N GLY A 7 -1.34 1.17 1.73
CA GLY A 7 -2.19 1.60 2.84
C GLY A 7 -2.12 0.69 4.04
N THR A 8 -2.56 1.18 5.20
CA THR A 8 -2.52 0.43 6.46
C THR A 8 -3.85 0.36 7.20
N PRO A 9 -4.51 1.48 7.53
CA PRO A 9 -5.67 1.47 8.43
C PRO A 9 -6.98 1.17 7.69
N ASP A 10 -8.07 1.03 8.46
CA ASP A 10 -9.43 0.80 7.93
C ASP A 10 -9.85 1.88 6.92
N PHE A 11 -9.37 3.12 7.08
CA PHE A 11 -9.63 4.23 6.15
C PHE A 11 -9.19 3.93 4.71
N ALA A 12 -8.17 3.10 4.52
CA ALA A 12 -7.65 2.75 3.19
C ALA A 12 -8.45 1.61 2.52
N VAL A 13 -9.16 0.79 3.30
CA VAL A 13 -9.86 -0.40 2.78
C VAL A 13 -10.93 -0.05 1.73
N PRO A 14 -11.80 0.97 1.93
CA PRO A 14 -12.78 1.34 0.91
C PRO A 14 -12.17 1.72 -0.44
N SER A 15 -10.98 2.34 -0.44
CA SER A 15 -10.29 2.69 -1.69
C SER A 15 -9.73 1.44 -2.40
N LEU A 16 -9.21 0.48 -1.63
CA LEU A 16 -8.76 -0.80 -2.18
C LEU A 16 -9.93 -1.56 -2.82
N GLU A 17 -11.07 -1.66 -2.12
CA GLU A 17 -12.25 -2.36 -2.61
C GLU A 17 -12.88 -1.66 -3.82
N ALA A 18 -12.89 -0.33 -3.86
CA ALA A 18 -13.36 0.42 -5.02
C ALA A 18 -12.52 0.11 -6.28
N LEU A 19 -11.18 0.13 -6.17
CA LEU A 19 -10.30 -0.23 -7.29
C LEU A 19 -10.55 -1.67 -7.78
N ARG A 20 -10.77 -2.61 -6.86
CA ARG A 20 -11.11 -4.00 -7.22
C ARG A 20 -12.45 -4.08 -7.95
N ALA A 21 -13.48 -3.40 -7.43
CA ALA A 21 -14.81 -3.40 -8.01
C ALA A 21 -14.82 -2.83 -9.43
N ASP A 22 -13.99 -1.82 -9.68
CA ASP A 22 -13.80 -1.21 -11.01
C ASP A 22 -12.95 -2.07 -11.97
N GLY A 23 -12.48 -3.25 -11.54
CA GLY A 23 -11.69 -4.16 -12.35
C GLY A 23 -10.26 -3.68 -12.60
N VAL A 24 -9.74 -2.78 -11.76
CA VAL A 24 -8.34 -2.35 -11.84
C VAL A 24 -7.41 -3.51 -11.49
N GLU A 25 -6.35 -3.68 -12.27
CA GLU A 25 -5.37 -4.72 -12.03
C GLU A 25 -4.44 -4.31 -10.88
N ILE A 26 -4.69 -4.85 -9.68
CA ILE A 26 -3.87 -4.60 -8.50
C ILE A 26 -2.74 -5.65 -8.45
N ALA A 27 -1.55 -5.25 -8.91
CA ALA A 27 -0.37 -6.11 -8.97
C ALA A 27 0.21 -6.44 -7.59
N ALA A 28 0.09 -5.51 -6.63
CA ALA A 28 0.49 -5.72 -5.25
C ALA A 28 -0.21 -4.75 -4.29
N VAL A 29 -0.41 -5.20 -3.06
CA VAL A 29 -0.79 -4.38 -1.92
C VAL A 29 0.41 -4.24 -0.99
N VAL A 30 0.78 -3.01 -0.66
CA VAL A 30 1.92 -2.67 0.19
C VAL A 30 1.41 -2.12 1.52
N THR A 31 1.86 -2.75 2.61
CA THR A 31 1.54 -2.32 3.98
C THR A 31 2.69 -2.67 4.91
N PRO A 32 2.94 -1.94 6.01
CA PRO A 32 4.03 -2.28 6.93
C PRO A 32 3.85 -3.69 7.53
N PRO A 33 4.93 -4.29 8.06
CA PRO A 33 4.86 -5.51 8.86
C PRO A 33 3.86 -5.37 10.01
N ASP A 34 3.21 -6.47 10.37
CA ASP A 34 2.26 -6.48 11.48
C ASP A 34 2.99 -6.15 12.78
N ARG A 35 2.46 -5.18 13.53
CA ARG A 35 3.00 -4.80 14.84
C ARG A 35 2.05 -5.25 15.96
N PRO A 36 2.58 -5.58 17.15
CA PRO A 36 1.73 -5.94 18.29
C PRO A 36 0.78 -4.79 18.63
N ARG A 37 -0.53 -5.08 18.72
CA ARG A 37 -1.55 -4.06 19.02
C ARG A 37 -1.85 -3.88 20.51
N THR A 38 -1.35 -4.77 21.37
CA THR A 38 -1.64 -4.77 22.82
C THR A 38 -0.38 -4.64 23.66
N ARG A 39 -0.51 -4.09 24.87
CA ARG A 39 0.57 -4.05 25.89
C ARG A 39 1.14 -5.42 26.25
N SER A 40 0.39 -6.51 26.01
CA SER A 40 0.84 -7.88 26.26
C SER A 40 1.73 -8.46 25.16
N HIS A 41 1.92 -7.76 24.03
CA HIS A 41 2.71 -8.19 22.85
C HIS A 41 2.33 -9.57 22.28
N SER A 42 1.21 -10.17 22.70
CA SER A 42 0.92 -11.59 22.51
C SER A 42 0.15 -11.93 21.24
N THR A 43 -0.33 -10.93 20.49
CA THR A 43 -1.13 -11.18 19.28
C THR A 43 -0.76 -10.19 18.19
N LEU A 44 -0.17 -10.71 17.11
CA LEU A 44 0.01 -10.00 15.85
C LEU A 44 -1.31 -10.11 15.09
N LEU A 45 -2.07 -9.01 15.05
CA LEU A 45 -3.24 -8.91 14.19
C LEU A 45 -2.81 -8.26 12.88
N PRO A 46 -3.21 -8.81 11.72
CA PRO A 46 -2.94 -8.18 10.44
C PRO A 46 -3.57 -6.78 10.43
N CYS A 47 -2.90 -5.83 9.79
CA CYS A 47 -3.54 -4.53 9.55
C CYS A 47 -4.78 -4.71 8.65
N PRO A 48 -5.76 -3.79 8.74
CA PRO A 48 -6.99 -3.85 7.95
C PRO A 48 -6.77 -4.07 6.44
N VAL A 49 -5.83 -3.33 5.84
CA VAL A 49 -5.51 -3.47 4.41
C VAL A 49 -4.93 -4.84 4.08
N LYS A 50 -4.07 -5.40 4.95
CA LYS A 50 -3.54 -6.77 4.79
C LYS A 50 -4.67 -7.79 4.83
N ALA A 51 -5.58 -7.67 5.77
CA ALA A 51 -6.71 -8.60 5.91
C ALA A 51 -7.62 -8.56 4.66
N ALA A 52 -7.95 -7.36 4.16
CA ALA A 52 -8.73 -7.19 2.93
C ALA A 52 -8.01 -7.77 1.70
N ALA A 53 -6.72 -7.46 1.53
CA ALA A 53 -5.92 -7.97 0.43
C ALA A 53 -5.80 -9.50 0.44
N ALA A 54 -5.57 -10.10 1.62
CA ALA A 54 -5.51 -11.55 1.77
C ALA A 54 -6.85 -12.23 1.45
N ALA A 55 -7.97 -11.67 1.93
CA ALA A 55 -9.30 -12.17 1.59
C ALA A 55 -9.61 -12.07 0.09
N ALA A 56 -8.98 -11.12 -0.60
CA ALA A 56 -9.08 -10.92 -2.04
C ALA A 56 -8.14 -11.81 -2.87
N GLY A 57 -7.21 -12.53 -2.25
CA GLY A 57 -6.15 -13.25 -2.95
C GLY A 57 -5.11 -12.34 -3.61
N LEU A 58 -4.99 -11.08 -3.17
CA LEU A 58 -4.03 -10.13 -3.73
C LEU A 58 -2.63 -10.33 -3.13
N PRO A 59 -1.55 -10.20 -3.92
CA PRO A 59 -0.19 -10.23 -3.40
C PRO A 59 0.05 -9.12 -2.38
N VAL A 60 0.65 -9.47 -1.23
CA VAL A 60 0.97 -8.50 -0.17
C VAL A 60 2.48 -8.38 0.01
N LEU A 61 3.00 -7.17 -0.06
CA LEU A 61 4.39 -6.83 0.24
C LEU A 61 4.47 -6.08 1.58
N GLN A 62 5.30 -6.56 2.50
CA GLN A 62 5.48 -5.96 3.83
C GLN A 62 6.94 -5.55 4.10
N PRO A 63 7.47 -4.54 3.39
CA PRO A 63 8.82 -4.06 3.64
C PRO A 63 8.92 -3.42 5.02
N GLU A 64 10.01 -3.69 5.75
CA GLU A 64 10.34 -2.95 6.98
C GLU A 64 10.50 -1.45 6.69
N ARG A 65 11.12 -1.13 5.53
CA ARG A 65 11.20 0.24 5.02
C ARG A 65 10.96 0.27 3.52
N PRO A 66 10.24 1.28 2.99
CA PRO A 66 9.96 1.39 1.56
C PRO A 66 11.19 1.71 0.69
N ARG A 67 12.38 1.82 1.29
CA ARG A 67 13.67 2.04 0.63
C ARG A 67 14.53 0.79 0.55
N ASP A 68 14.06 -0.33 1.09
CA ASP A 68 14.84 -1.56 1.14
C ASP A 68 15.08 -2.06 -0.30
N PRO A 69 16.34 -2.33 -0.72
CA PRO A 69 16.65 -2.64 -2.11
C PRO A 69 15.84 -3.81 -2.67
N ALA A 70 15.69 -4.89 -1.91
CA ALA A 70 14.90 -6.05 -2.30
C ALA A 70 13.42 -5.71 -2.55
N PHE A 71 12.86 -4.78 -1.78
CA PHE A 71 11.50 -4.30 -1.99
C PHE A 71 11.39 -3.45 -3.25
N LEU A 72 12.34 -2.53 -3.48
CA LEU A 72 12.37 -1.72 -4.69
C LEU A 72 12.51 -2.60 -5.94
N ASP A 73 13.35 -3.64 -5.89
CA ASP A 73 13.54 -4.58 -7.00
C ASP A 73 12.29 -5.42 -7.27
N ALA A 74 11.64 -5.92 -6.21
CA ALA A 74 10.35 -6.59 -6.33
C ALA A 74 9.29 -5.68 -6.98
N LEU A 75 9.25 -4.41 -6.59
CA LEU A 75 8.33 -3.42 -7.16
C LEU A 75 8.61 -3.11 -8.64
N ARG A 76 9.88 -2.97 -9.02
CA ARG A 76 10.29 -2.74 -10.42
C ARG A 76 9.89 -3.90 -11.32
N ALA A 77 9.95 -5.13 -10.81
CA ALA A 77 9.57 -6.33 -11.56
C ALA A 77 8.06 -6.41 -11.85
N LEU A 78 7.22 -5.60 -11.20
CA LEU A 78 5.76 -5.63 -11.38
C LEU A 78 5.25 -4.82 -12.59
N ASP A 79 6.12 -4.03 -13.23
CA ASP A 79 5.82 -3.17 -14.39
C ASP A 79 4.58 -2.30 -14.13
N LEU A 80 4.68 -1.42 -13.11
CA LEU A 80 3.54 -0.64 -12.63
C LEU A 80 3.27 0.59 -13.50
N ASP A 81 2.00 0.83 -13.78
CA ASP A 81 1.55 2.10 -14.31
C ASP A 81 1.45 3.16 -13.22
N LEU A 82 0.86 2.84 -12.07
CA LEU A 82 0.51 3.83 -11.03
C LEU A 82 0.67 3.26 -9.61
N GLY A 83 1.19 4.08 -8.70
CA GLY A 83 1.09 3.84 -7.25
C GLY A 83 -0.08 4.60 -6.64
N VAL A 84 -0.98 3.92 -5.94
CA VAL A 84 -2.09 4.53 -5.20
C VAL A 84 -1.78 4.48 -3.71
N VAL A 85 -1.79 5.63 -3.04
CA VAL A 85 -1.43 5.73 -1.62
C VAL A 85 -2.62 6.24 -0.82
N VAL A 86 -3.02 5.50 0.20
CA VAL A 86 -4.11 5.87 1.11
C VAL A 86 -3.68 5.56 2.54
N ALA A 87 -3.46 6.60 3.34
CA ALA A 87 -3.05 6.47 4.74
C ALA A 87 -1.89 5.47 4.98
N TYR A 88 -0.83 5.59 4.18
CA TYR A 88 0.41 4.80 4.35
C TYR A 88 1.41 5.56 5.23
N GLY A 89 1.94 4.90 6.27
CA GLY A 89 2.70 5.56 7.34
C GLY A 89 4.17 5.87 7.03
N HIS A 90 4.69 5.51 5.85
CA HIS A 90 6.08 5.77 5.49
C HIS A 90 6.21 6.83 4.39
N LEU A 91 7.28 7.62 4.50
CA LEU A 91 7.69 8.55 3.45
C LEU A 91 8.15 7.77 2.21
N LEU A 92 7.59 8.12 1.05
CA LEU A 92 8.01 7.61 -0.26
C LEU A 92 9.17 8.47 -0.78
N ARG A 93 10.34 7.87 -0.93
CA ARG A 93 11.55 8.54 -1.43
C ARG A 93 11.55 8.63 -2.97
N PRO A 94 12.32 9.55 -3.57
CA PRO A 94 12.40 9.70 -5.03
C PRO A 94 12.64 8.39 -5.77
N GLU A 95 13.51 7.51 -5.25
CA GLU A 95 13.79 6.21 -5.88
C GLU A 95 12.57 5.31 -6.01
N LEU A 96 11.63 5.38 -5.05
CA LEU A 96 10.36 4.65 -5.09
C LEU A 96 9.34 5.39 -5.97
N LEU A 97 9.24 6.71 -5.82
CA LEU A 97 8.31 7.55 -6.59
C LEU A 97 8.52 7.43 -8.11
N ALA A 98 9.74 7.15 -8.54
CA ALA A 98 10.11 6.97 -9.94
C ALA A 98 9.82 5.57 -10.51
N ILE A 99 9.36 4.60 -9.70
CA ILE A 99 9.13 3.22 -10.18
C ILE A 99 7.90 3.13 -11.10
N PRO A 100 6.69 3.57 -10.70
CA PRO A 100 5.53 3.50 -11.57
C PRO A 100 5.64 4.53 -12.70
N ARG A 101 5.24 4.14 -13.91
CA ARG A 101 5.32 4.99 -15.13
C ARG A 101 4.63 6.36 -14.98
N LEU A 102 3.53 6.42 -14.24
CA LEU A 102 2.72 7.62 -13.99
C LEU A 102 2.95 8.21 -12.58
N GLY A 103 3.93 7.68 -11.84
CA GLY A 103 4.20 8.08 -10.46
C GLY A 103 3.12 7.64 -9.49
N PHE A 104 2.78 8.52 -8.55
CA PHE A 104 1.90 8.22 -7.43
C PHE A 104 0.76 9.23 -7.30
N VAL A 105 -0.40 8.73 -6.89
CA VAL A 105 -1.51 9.56 -6.40
C VAL A 105 -1.77 9.24 -4.93
N ASN A 106 -2.10 10.26 -4.14
CA ASN A 106 -2.45 10.11 -2.74
C ASN A 106 -3.88 10.55 -2.47
N VAL A 107 -4.66 9.69 -1.83
CA VAL A 107 -5.95 10.09 -1.23
C VAL A 107 -5.64 10.73 0.10
N HIS A 108 -5.77 12.04 0.15
CA HIS A 108 -5.57 12.84 1.34
C HIS A 108 -6.92 13.21 1.98
N ALA A 109 -7.02 13.06 3.30
CA ALA A 109 -8.28 13.27 4.04
C ALA A 109 -8.56 14.74 4.35
N SER A 110 -8.29 15.63 3.40
CA SER A 110 -8.50 17.07 3.54
C SER A 110 -8.72 17.75 2.19
N LEU A 111 -9.15 19.01 2.24
CA LEU A 111 -9.22 19.89 1.08
C LEU A 111 -7.93 20.70 0.98
N LEU A 112 -6.94 20.18 0.25
CA LEU A 112 -5.66 20.88 0.02
C LEU A 112 -5.87 22.27 -0.62
N PRO A 113 -5.00 23.26 -0.31
CA PRO A 113 -3.79 23.19 0.52
C PRO A 113 -4.04 23.32 2.03
N ARG A 114 -5.29 23.16 2.51
CA ARG A 114 -5.63 23.27 3.93
C ARG A 114 -5.46 21.91 4.65
N TRP A 115 -4.94 21.97 5.89
CA TRP A 115 -4.54 20.85 6.76
C TRP A 115 -3.24 20.16 6.33
#